data_AF-A0A7X8PA06-F1
#
_entry.id   AF-A0A7X8PA06-F1
#
_cell.length_a   1.000
_cell.length_b   1.000
_cell.length_c   1.000
_cell.angle_alpha   90.00
_cell.angle_beta   90.00
_cell.angle_gamma   90.00
#
_symmetry.space_group_name_H-M   'P 1'
#
loop_
_entity.id
_entity.type
_entity.pdbx_description
1 polymer ?
#
loop_
_entity_poly.entity_id
_entity_poly.type
_entity_poly.pdbx_seq_one_letter_code
_entity_poly.pdbx_strand_id
1 'polypeptide(L)'
;MNRSLAPASVAAYGTARNSFRASLPRHVLRELPSYEPEVIAAMRRAEERLREMDVRSEPVDLKRITMQDVRDFLIAYCACFMAVMAFIA
;
A
#
# COMPACT_ATOMS: atom_id res chain seq x y z
N MET A 1 -49.37 15.71 -0.85
CA MET A 1 -48.01 16.15 -0.46
C MET A 1 -47.21 14.93 -0.02
N ASN A 2 -46.58 14.20 -0.96
CA ASN A 2 -45.72 13.06 -0.63
C ASN A 2 -44.25 13.51 -0.69
N ARG A 3 -43.63 13.70 0.48
CA ARG A 3 -42.18 13.87 0.60
C ARG A 3 -41.53 12.49 0.44
N SER A 4 -40.92 12.26 -0.72
CA SER A 4 -40.04 11.11 -0.94
C SER A 4 -38.81 11.27 -0.03
N LEU A 5 -38.67 10.40 0.97
CA LEU A 5 -37.48 10.31 1.81
C LEU A 5 -36.33 9.77 0.93
N ALA A 6 -35.37 10.63 0.60
CA ALA A 6 -34.07 10.18 0.10
C ALA A 6 -33.41 9.31 1.20
N PRO A 7 -32.79 8.16 0.86
CA PRO A 7 -32.05 7.40 1.85
C PRO A 7 -30.85 8.25 2.27
N ALA A 8 -30.82 8.64 3.54
CA ALA A 8 -29.64 9.23 4.16
C ALA A 8 -28.47 8.26 3.92
N SER A 9 -27.50 8.69 3.13
CA SER A 9 -26.26 7.96 2.90
C SER A 9 -25.53 7.84 4.23
N VAL A 10 -25.73 6.73 4.93
CA VAL A 10 -24.99 6.41 6.15
C VAL A 10 -23.52 6.34 5.74
N ALA A 11 -22.73 7.33 6.14
CA ALA A 11 -21.31 7.40 5.87
C ALA A 11 -20.66 6.07 6.29
N ALA A 12 -20.20 5.29 5.31
CA ALA A 12 -19.50 4.05 5.57
C ALA A 12 -18.09 4.40 6.02
N TYR A 13 -17.83 4.39 7.32
CA TYR A 13 -16.46 4.39 7.82
C TYR A 13 -15.91 2.99 7.61
N GLY A 14 -14.94 2.84 6.72
CA GLY A 14 -14.39 1.53 6.34
C GLY A 14 -13.96 0.74 7.57
N THR A 15 -14.35 -0.52 7.64
CA THR A 15 -14.00 -1.41 8.76
C THR A 15 -12.50 -1.70 8.69
N ALA A 16 -11.74 -0.95 9.47
CA ALA A 16 -10.30 -1.04 9.45
C ALA A 16 -9.85 -2.37 10.07
N ARG A 17 -9.12 -3.18 9.31
CA ARG A 17 -8.40 -4.36 9.83
C ARG A 17 -7.25 -4.01 10.78
N ASN A 18 -7.05 -2.74 11.13
CA ASN A 18 -5.89 -2.22 11.87
C ASN A 18 -6.33 -1.67 13.23
N SER A 19 -5.74 -2.17 14.32
CA SER A 19 -6.08 -1.81 15.72
C SER A 19 -5.98 -0.30 15.99
N PHE A 20 -4.98 0.38 15.44
CA PHE A 20 -4.83 1.82 15.55
C PHE A 20 -6.02 2.61 14.98
N ARG A 21 -6.56 2.17 13.84
CA ARG A 21 -7.69 2.87 13.22
C ARG A 21 -9.02 2.60 13.94
N ALA A 22 -9.10 1.52 14.71
CA ALA A 22 -10.24 1.21 15.56
C ALA A 22 -10.30 2.10 16.82
N SER A 23 -9.16 2.59 17.31
CA SER A 23 -9.11 3.50 18.47
C SER A 23 -9.31 4.98 18.10
N LEU A 24 -9.39 5.30 16.81
CA LEU A 24 -9.50 6.69 16.36
C LEU A 24 -10.94 7.24 16.51
N PRO A 25 -11.09 8.48 16.99
CA PRO A 25 -12.37 9.19 16.99
C PRO A 25 -12.97 9.35 15.58
N ARG A 26 -14.30 9.30 15.48
CA ARG A 26 -15.05 9.37 14.21
C ARG A 26 -14.75 10.60 13.35
N HIS A 27 -14.49 11.75 13.95
CA HIS A 27 -14.19 12.98 13.22
C HIS A 27 -12.82 12.95 12.51
N VAL A 28 -11.92 12.04 12.91
CA VAL A 28 -10.62 11.81 12.26
C VAL A 28 -10.73 10.72 11.19
N LEU A 29 -11.76 9.88 11.26
CA LEU A 29 -12.01 8.85 10.27
C LEU A 29 -12.59 9.49 9.01
N ARG A 30 -11.80 9.47 7.94
CA ARG A 30 -12.28 9.85 6.62
C ARG A 30 -13.34 8.85 6.16
N GLU A 31 -14.48 9.37 5.72
CA GLU A 31 -15.55 8.58 5.11
C GLU A 31 -15.01 7.82 3.89
N LEU A 32 -15.45 6.58 3.68
CA LEU A 32 -15.07 5.88 2.45
C LEU A 32 -15.64 6.65 1.24
N PRO A 33 -14.86 6.77 0.16
CA PRO A 33 -15.40 7.32 -1.08
C PRO A 33 -16.59 6.47 -1.53
N SER A 34 -17.73 7.12 -1.76
CA SER A 34 -18.82 6.49 -2.51
C SER A 34 -18.46 6.56 -3.98
N TYR A 35 -18.18 5.41 -4.58
CA TYR A 35 -17.81 5.34 -5.99
C TYR A 35 -19.07 5.26 -6.85
N GLU A 36 -19.11 6.09 -7.90
CA GLU A 36 -20.12 5.97 -8.95
C GLU A 36 -20.00 4.60 -9.67
N PRO A 37 -21.10 4.09 -10.27
CA PRO A 37 -21.13 2.75 -10.85
C PRO A 37 -20.08 2.56 -11.97
N GLU A 38 -19.76 3.62 -12.71
CA GLU A 38 -18.74 3.60 -13.75
C GLU A 38 -17.33 3.39 -13.17
N VAL A 39 -17.03 4.02 -12.03
CA VAL A 39 -15.74 3.91 -11.35
C VAL A 39 -15.55 2.50 -10.77
N ILE A 40 -16.62 1.91 -10.22
CA ILE A 40 -16.59 0.52 -9.74
C ILE A 40 -16.29 -0.45 -10.89
N ALA A 41 -16.90 -0.24 -12.06
CA ALA A 41 -16.63 -1.06 -13.23
C ALA A 41 -15.19 -0.90 -13.74
N ALA A 42 -14.66 0.32 -13.74
CA ALA A 42 -13.27 0.60 -14.11
C ALA A 42 -12.27 -0.05 -13.13
N MET A 43 -12.54 0.03 -11.82
CA MET A 43 -11.73 -0.62 -10.79
C MET A 43 -11.74 -2.14 -10.94
N ARG A 44 -12.90 -2.76 -11.21
CA ARG A 44 -12.98 -4.22 -11.42
C ARG A 44 -12.15 -4.68 -12.62
N ARG A 45 -12.22 -3.96 -13.75
CA ARG A 45 -11.37 -4.24 -14.93
C ARG A 45 -9.88 -4.03 -14.66
N ALA A 46 -9.53 -3.10 -13.76
CA ALA A 46 -8.15 -2.90 -13.34
C ALA A 46 -7.68 -4.03 -12.42
N GLU A 47 -8.54 -4.50 -11.51
CA GLU A 47 -8.28 -5.63 -10.63
C GLU A 47 -8.11 -6.94 -11.42
N GLU A 48 -8.94 -7.19 -12.44
CA GLU A 48 -8.80 -8.33 -13.35
C GLU A 48 -7.44 -8.33 -14.06
N ARG A 49 -7.04 -7.17 -14.61
CA ARG A 49 -5.71 -6.99 -15.23
C ARG A 49 -4.57 -7.18 -14.24
N LEU A 50 -4.72 -6.66 -13.02
CA LEU A 50 -3.74 -6.82 -11.93
C LEU A 50 -3.71 -8.25 -11.35
N ARG A 51 -4.72 -9.08 -11.62
CA ARG A 51 -4.73 -10.48 -11.21
C ARG A 51 -4.07 -11.37 -12.24
N GLU A 52 -4.18 -11.01 -13.51
CA GLU A 52 -3.45 -11.64 -14.62
C GLU A 52 -1.96 -11.27 -14.58
N MET A 53 -1.65 -10.02 -14.27
CA MET A 53 -0.30 -9.56 -14.00
C MET A 53 0.04 -9.93 -12.56
N ASP A 54 0.83 -10.98 -12.32
CA ASP A 54 1.31 -11.31 -10.98
C ASP A 54 2.30 -10.23 -10.47
N VAL A 55 1.79 -9.04 -10.13
CA VAL A 55 2.55 -7.87 -9.65
C VAL A 55 2.94 -8.03 -8.17
N ARG A 56 2.77 -9.23 -7.60
CA ARG A 56 3.44 -9.57 -6.35
C ARG A 56 4.92 -9.71 -6.68
N SER A 57 5.73 -8.78 -6.18
CA SER A 57 7.19 -8.99 -6.13
C SER A 57 7.43 -10.39 -5.57
N GLU A 58 8.24 -11.18 -6.28
CA GLU A 58 8.59 -12.53 -5.85
C GLU A 58 9.01 -12.47 -4.37
N PRO A 59 8.42 -13.32 -3.50
CA PRO A 59 8.67 -13.23 -2.07
C PRO A 59 10.18 -13.30 -1.85
N VAL A 60 10.73 -12.26 -1.21
CA VAL A 60 12.17 -12.16 -0.94
C VAL A 60 12.57 -13.33 -0.06
N ASP A 61 13.14 -14.35 -0.67
CA ASP A 61 13.47 -15.62 -0.05
C ASP A 61 14.79 -15.45 0.72
N LEU A 62 14.72 -14.86 1.92
CA LEU A 62 15.87 -14.51 2.78
C LEU A 62 16.79 -15.71 3.10
N LYS A 63 16.32 -16.94 2.91
CA LYS A 63 17.09 -18.18 3.07
C LYS A 63 18.06 -18.48 1.92
N ARG A 64 17.93 -17.81 0.78
CA ARG A 64 18.77 -18.00 -0.41
C ARG A 64 19.82 -16.92 -0.62
N ILE A 65 20.16 -16.14 0.41
CA ILE A 65 21.25 -15.17 0.32
C ILE A 65 22.54 -15.93 -0.04
N THR A 66 23.04 -15.70 -1.25
CA THR A 66 24.21 -16.38 -1.78
C THR A 66 25.49 -15.71 -1.27
N MET A 67 26.62 -16.42 -1.28
CA MET A 67 27.93 -15.79 -1.00
C MET A 67 28.28 -14.69 -2.03
N GLN A 68 27.64 -14.70 -3.20
CA GLN A 68 27.82 -13.68 -4.22
C GLN A 68 27.08 -12.39 -3.87
N ASP A 69 25.83 -12.47 -3.38
CA ASP A 69 25.08 -11.30 -2.91
C ASP A 69 25.77 -10.62 -1.72
N VAL A 70 26.35 -11.41 -0.81
CA VAL A 70 27.13 -10.88 0.32
C VAL A 70 28.37 -10.15 -0.18
N ARG A 71 29.08 -10.70 -1.17
CA ARG A 71 30.24 -10.04 -1.76
C ARG A 71 29.86 -8.73 -2.43
N ASP A 72 28.80 -8.73 -3.24
CA ASP A 72 28.35 -7.54 -3.96
C ASP A 72 27.89 -6.45 -2.98
N PHE A 73 27.19 -6.84 -1.91
CA PHE A 73 26.83 -5.94 -0.81
C PHE A 73 28.06 -5.36 -0.10
N LEU A 74 29.07 -6.18 0.20
CA LEU A 74 30.31 -5.72 0.84
C LEU A 74 31.10 -4.75 -0.03
N ILE A 75 31.17 -4.99 -1.35
CA ILE A 75 31.83 -4.07 -2.29
C ILE A 75 31.12 -2.71 -2.29
N ALA A 76 29.79 -2.71 -2.41
CA ALA A 76 29.00 -1.50 -2.36
C ALA A 76 29.16 -0.76 -1.02
N TYR A 77 29.12 -1.48 0.10
CA TYR A 77 29.34 -0.94 1.44
C TYR A 77 30.72 -0.29 1.58
N CYS A 78 31.79 -0.98 1.16
CA CYS A 78 33.16 -0.47 1.22
C CYS A 78 33.33 0.79 0.35
N ALA A 79 32.75 0.82 -0.85
CA ALA A 79 32.79 2.01 -1.70
C ALA A 79 32.12 3.23 -1.03
N CYS A 80 30.92 3.03 -0.48
CA CYS A 80 30.19 4.09 0.23
C CYS A 80 30.94 4.56 1.48
N PHE A 81 31.47 3.63 2.26
CA PHE A 81 32.23 3.96 3.46
C PHE A 81 33.49 4.77 3.14
N MET A 82 34.25 4.35 2.12
CA MET A 82 35.43 5.08 1.66
C MET A 82 35.07 6.48 1.17
N ALA A 83 33.97 6.63 0.43
CA ALA A 83 33.49 7.94 -0.01
C ALA A 83 33.13 8.86 1.17
N VAL A 84 32.43 8.34 2.18
CA VAL A 84 32.10 9.10 3.39
C VAL A 84 33.35 9.47 4.18
N MET A 85 34.28 8.53 4.36
CA MET A 85 35.56 8.79 5.05
C MET A 85 36.38 9.85 4.32
N ALA A 86 36.49 9.78 2.99
CA ALA A 86 37.22 10.77 2.19
C ALA A 86 36.54 12.15 2.15
N PHE A 87 35.23 12.21 2.37
CA PHE A 87 34.51 13.48 2.45
C PHE A 87 34.66 14.17 3.83
N ILE A 88 34.84 13.38 4.89
CA ILE A 88 34.90 13.89 6.28
C ILE A 88 36.34 14.09 6.77
N ALA A 89 37.33 13.37 6.22
CA ALA A 89 38.76 13.50 6.53
C ALA A 89 39.41 14.68 5.79
#